data_AF-A0A453DIJ6-F1
#
_entry.id   AF-A0A453DIJ6-F1
#
_cell.length_a   1.000
_cell.length_b   1.000
_cell.length_c   1.000
_cell.angle_alpha   90.00
_cell.angle_beta   90.00
_cell.angle_gamma   90.00
#
_symmetry.space_group_name_H-M   'P 1'
#
loop_
_entity.id
_entity.type
_entity.pdbx_description
1 polymer ?
#
loop_
_entity_poly.entity_id
_entity_poly.type
_entity_poly.pdbx_seq_one_letter_code
_entity_poly.pdbx_strand_id
1 'polypeptide(L)' 'LSMARPPLCVPCSTSLEHVIDLLLREKCEMVVVVKSGNMYEGSYTSSSRPLGVFSLGILSEATANTANTHDECVPGAAT' A
#
# COMPACT_ATOMS: atom_id res chain seq x y z
N LEU A 1 30.86 -0.88 -5.07
CA LEU A 1 29.52 -1.07 -5.68
C LEU A 1 28.56 -1.44 -4.57
N SER A 2 27.80 -0.48 -4.05
CA SER A 2 26.79 -0.76 -3.03
C SER A 2 25.64 -1.48 -3.73
N MET A 3 25.46 -2.77 -3.49
CA MET A 3 24.26 -3.46 -3.94
C MET A 3 23.10 -2.89 -3.14
N ALA A 4 22.25 -2.10 -3.78
CA ALA A 4 20.99 -1.70 -3.18
C ALA A 4 20.24 -2.97 -2.78
N ARG A 5 19.77 -3.01 -1.52
CA ARG A 5 19.00 -4.15 -1.01
C ARG A 5 17.82 -4.40 -1.98
N PRO A 6 17.57 -5.66 -2.39
CA PRO A 6 16.46 -5.95 -3.29
C PRO A 6 15.15 -5.45 -2.68
N PRO A 7 14.22 -4.92 -3.50
CA PRO A 7 12.95 -4.41 -3.00
C PRO A 7 12.14 -5.55 -2.38
N LEU A 8 11.39 -5.22 -1.32
CA LEU A 8 10.48 -6.18 -0.68
C LEU A 8 9.27 -6.41 -1.58
N CYS A 9 8.93 -7.68 -1.82
CA CYS A 9 7.77 -8.08 -2.60
C CYS A 9 6.72 -8.69 -1.68
N VAL A 10 5.50 -8.17 -1.74
CA VAL A 10 4.36 -8.66 -0.93
C VAL A 10 3.20 -9.05 -1.84
N PRO A 11 2.47 -10.14 -1.54
CA PRO A 11 1.28 -10.48 -2.29
C PRO A 11 0.18 -9.45 -2.07
N CYS A 12 -0.70 -9.27 -3.06
CA CYS A 12 -1.83 -8.35 -2.98
C CYS A 12 -2.87 -8.71 -1.91
N SER A 13 -2.82 -9.92 -1.36
CA SER A 13 -3.63 -10.35 -0.24
C SER A 13 -3.07 -9.92 1.13
N THR A 14 -1.87 -9.34 1.19
CA THR A 14 -1.29 -8.81 2.43
C THR A 14 -2.07 -7.59 2.89
N SER A 15 -2.44 -7.56 4.17
CA SER A 15 -3.16 -6.42 4.75
C SER A 15 -2.28 -5.16 4.82
N LEU A 16 -2.93 -4.00 4.74
CA LEU A 16 -2.26 -2.71 4.78
C LEU A 16 -1.44 -2.52 6.07
N GLU A 17 -2.02 -2.88 7.22
CA GLU A 17 -1.34 -2.83 8.53
C GLU A 17 -0.02 -3.62 8.52
N HIS A 18 -0.05 -4.83 7.93
CA HIS A 18 1.15 -5.66 7.85
C HIS A 18 2.20 -5.09 6.90
N VAL A 19 1.78 -4.42 5.81
CA VAL A 19 2.70 -3.71 4.91
C VAL A 19 3.36 -2.53 5.62
N ILE A 20 2.62 -1.77 6.42
CA ILE A 20 3.14 -0.65 7.21
C ILE A 20 4.17 -1.16 8.22
N ASP A 21 3.82 -2.21 8.98
CA ASP A 21 4.75 -2.83 9.93
C ASP A 21 6.03 -3.29 9.24
N LEU A 22 5.92 -3.89 8.05
CA LEU A 22 7.07 -4.37 7.28
C LEU A 22 7.98 -3.22 6.85
N LEU A 23 7.43 -2.13 6.31
CA LEU A 23 8.18 -0.93 5.94
C LEU A 23 8.96 -0.35 7.13
N LEU A 24 8.31 -0.23 8.29
CA LEU A 24 8.91 0.30 9.51
C LEU A 24 10.01 -0.62 10.06
N ARG A 25 9.74 -1.93 10.12
CA ARG A 25 10.68 -2.93 10.66
C ARG A 25 11.91 -3.11 9.79
N GLU A 26 11.73 -3.17 8.48
CA GLU A 26 12.83 -3.40 7.52
C GLU A 26 13.55 -2.12 7.12
N LYS A 27 13.03 -0.95 7.56
CA LYS A 27 13.51 0.39 7.19
C LYS A 27 13.52 0.57 5.67
N CYS A 28 12.47 0.10 5.01
CA CYS A 28 12.28 0.25 3.57
C CYS A 28 11.31 1.40 3.29
N GLU A 29 11.58 2.14 2.22
CA GLU A 29 10.73 3.26 1.81
C GLU A 29 9.52 2.80 1.00
N MET A 30 9.64 1.65 0.33
CA MET A 30 8.62 1.10 -0.54
C MET A 30 8.64 -0.43 -0.58
N VAL A 31 7.48 -1.02 -0.91
CA VAL A 31 7.31 -2.44 -1.25
C VAL A 31 6.66 -2.59 -2.62
N VAL A 32 7.01 -3.64 -3.34
CA VAL A 32 6.36 -4.03 -4.60
C VAL A 32 5.20 -4.96 -4.27
N VAL A 33 4.00 -4.59 -4.67
CA VAL A 33 2.81 -5.44 -4.54
C VAL A 33 2.74 -6.33 -5.76
N VAL A 34 2.70 -7.64 -5.55
CA VAL A 34 2.61 -8.65 -6.62
C VAL A 34 1.32 -9.44 -6.50
N LYS A 35 0.77 -9.88 -7.63
CA LYS A 35 -0.29 -10.89 -7.63
C LYS A 35 0.35 -12.27 -7.57
N SER A 36 0.11 -12.99 -6.48
CA SER A 36 0.49 -14.40 -6.36
C SER A 36 -0.67 -15.27 -6.87
N GLY A 37 -0.47 -16.04 -7.93
CA GLY A 37 -1.49 -16.96 -8.43
C GLY A 37 -1.29 -17.43 -9.87
N ASN A 38 -2.05 -18.44 -10.24
CA ASN A 38 -2.14 -18.94 -11.60
C ASN A 38 -2.91 -17.93 -12.48
N MET A 39 -2.20 -17.24 -13.38
CA MET A 39 -2.78 -16.24 -14.29
C MET A 39 -3.36 -16.84 -15.57
N TYR A 40 -3.10 -18.12 -15.85
CA TYR A 40 -3.59 -18.81 -17.04
C TYR A 40 -4.26 -20.10 -16.62
N GLU A 41 -5.52 -20.29 -16.97
CA GLU A 41 -6.23 -21.57 -16.79
C GLU A 41 -5.65 -22.73 -17.66
N GLY A 42 -4.41 -22.57 -18.15
CA GLY A 42 -3.66 -23.56 -18.89
C GLY A 42 -2.16 -23.24 -18.92
N SER A 43 -1.38 -24.12 -18.30
CA SER A 43 -0.04 -24.54 -18.75
C SER A 43 1.24 -23.77 -18.44
N TYR A 44 1.31 -22.75 -17.56
CA TYR A 44 2.64 -22.30 -17.08
C TYR A 44 2.72 -21.94 -15.60
N THR A 45 3.86 -22.34 -15.02
CA THR A 45 4.32 -22.31 -13.63
C THR A 45 4.03 -21.00 -12.89
N SER A 46 3.63 -21.07 -11.62
CA SER A 46 3.46 -19.98 -10.65
C SER A 46 4.22 -18.69 -10.99
N SER A 47 3.59 -17.76 -11.70
CA SER A 47 4.20 -16.50 -12.12
C SER A 47 3.77 -15.36 -11.21
N SER A 48 4.72 -14.63 -10.62
CA SER A 48 4.44 -13.41 -9.87
C SER A 48 4.46 -12.21 -10.82
N ARG A 49 3.34 -11.47 -10.90
CA ARG A 49 3.26 -10.23 -11.69
C ARG A 49 3.21 -9.02 -10.77
N PRO A 50 4.03 -7.98 -11.00
CA PRO A 50 3.93 -6.74 -10.25
C PRO A 50 2.59 -6.06 -10.59
N LEU A 51 1.87 -5.66 -9.54
CA LEU A 51 0.65 -4.85 -9.64
C LEU A 51 0.95 -3.38 -9.42
N GLY A 52 1.94 -3.07 -8.58
CA GLY A 52 2.29 -1.70 -8.26
C GLY A 52 3.30 -1.62 -7.13
N VAL A 53 3.51 -0.39 -6.67
CA VAL A 53 4.40 -0.08 -5.55
C VAL A 53 3.58 0.60 -4.47
N PHE A 54 3.83 0.23 -3.23
CA PHE A 54 3.27 0.87 -2.06
C PHE A 54 4.40 1.55 -1.26
N SER A 55 4.19 2.79 -0.82
CA SER A 55 5.16 3.56 -0.03
C SER A 55 4.47 4.23 1.16
N LEU A 56 5.23 4.68 2.15
CA LEU A 56 4.63 5.39 3.29
C LEU A 56 4.11 6.79 2.89
N GLY A 57 4.68 7.39 1.84
CA GLY A 57 4.28 8.71 1.35
C GLY A 57 2.84 8.78 0.85
N ILE A 58 2.37 7.73 0.17
CA ILE A 58 0.97 7.65 -0.32
C ILE A 58 -0.05 7.56 0.83
N LEU A 59 0.31 7.00 1.99
CA LEU A 59 -0.55 7.02 3.17
C LEU A 59 -0.70 8.43 3.76
N SER A 60 0.39 9.18 3.80
CA SER A 60 0.37 10.56 4.29
C SER A 60 -0.53 11.43 3.41
N GLU A 61 -0.44 11.28 2.09
CA GLU A 61 -1.30 11.99 1.15
C GLU A 61 -2.78 11.60 1.30
N ALA A 62 -3.06 10.28 1.41
CA ALA A 62 -4.42 9.79 1.62
C ALA A 62 -5.04 10.33 2.93
N THR A 63 -4.26 10.37 4.01
CA THR A 63 -4.71 10.85 5.32
C THR A 63 -4.90 12.37 5.34
N ALA A 64 -4.00 13.12 4.69
CA ALA A 64 -4.11 14.57 4.54
C ALA A 64 -5.39 14.94 3.76
N ASN A 65 -5.75 14.18 2.73
CA ASN A 65 -6.95 14.45 1.95
C ASN A 65 -8.24 14.20 2.74
N THR A 66 -8.26 13.24 3.67
CA THR A 66 -9.41 12.98 4.56
C THR A 66 -9.55 13.97 5.71
N ALA A 67 -8.47 14.64 6.13
CA ALA A 67 -8.54 15.68 7.17
C ALA A 67 -9.26 16.96 6.68
N ASN A 68 -9.44 17.10 5.36
CA ASN A 68 -10.04 18.28 4.73
C ASN A 68 -11.58 18.23 4.68
N THR A 69 -12.22 17.19 5.24
CA THR A 69 -13.68 16.99 5.14
C THR A 69 -14.43 17.08 6.47
N HIS A 70 -13.88 17.76 7.49
CA HIS A 70 -14.62 18.06 8.73
C HIS A 70 -14.36 19.50 9.20
N ASP A 71 -15.14 20.46 8.69
CA ASP A 71 -15.73 21.55 9.48
C ASP A 71 -16.78 22.33 8.64
N GLU A 72 -18.07 21.99 8.79
CA GLU A 72 -19.14 23.00 8.74
C GLU A 72 -20.26 22.50 9.68
N CYS A 73 -20.04 22.70 10.98
CA CYS A 73 -21.11 22.65 11.96
C CYS A 73 -21.80 24.02 11.92
N VAL A 74 -22.98 24.12 11.31
CA VAL A 74 -23.84 25.31 11.46
C VAL A 74 -24.60 25.18 12.79
N PRO A 75 -24.35 26.03 13.80
CA PRO A 75 -25.12 26.01 15.03
C PRO A 75 -26.37 26.88 14.87
N GLY A 76 -27.54 26.24 14.96
CA GLY A 76 -28.76 26.82 15.53
C GLY A 76 -29.58 27.80 14.68
N ALA A 77 -30.86 27.47 14.52
CA ALA A 77 -31.94 28.42 14.75
C ALA A 77 -33.18 27.65 15.19
N ALA A 78 -33.40 27.61 16.50
CA ALA A 78 -34.74 27.44 17.05
C ALA A 78 -35.47 28.78 16.87
N THR A 79 -36.58 28.78 16.15
CA THR A 79 -37.83 29.53 16.46
C THR A 79 -38.90 29.18 15.43
#